data_AF-A0A1V5ZRA1-F1
#
_entry.id   AF-A0A1V5ZRA1-F1
#
_cell.length_a   1.000
_cell.length_b   1.000
_cell.length_c   1.000
_cell.angle_alpha   90.00
_cell.angle_beta   90.00
_cell.angle_gamma   90.00
#
_symmetry.space_group_name_H-M   'P 1'
#
loop_
_entity.id
_entity.type
_entity.pdbx_description
1 polymer ?
#
loop_
_entity_poly.entity_id
_entity_poly.type
_entity_poly.pdbx_seq_one_letter_code
_entity_poly.pdbx_strand_id
1 'polypeptide(L)'
;MYPEYKKFFEQINSNTFDLMDVFRNLDYFDPAFDGSCSIKKVLPVLSDISYDDMTVSNGSEASDYLYQLIQNKLPIQVSTQDLLDYCKQDTRAMVEIYNFLKRKVS
;
A
#
# COMPACT_ATOMS: atom_id res chain seq x y z
N MET A 1 -5.07 10.41 27.50
CA MET A 1 -4.41 11.03 26.32
C MET A 1 -3.09 11.60 26.81
N TYR A 2 -2.00 11.52 26.04
CA TYR A 2 -0.63 11.85 26.46
C TYR A 2 -0.19 13.24 25.91
N PRO A 3 -0.42 14.36 26.65
CA PRO A 3 -0.19 15.71 26.12
C PRO A 3 1.28 16.02 25.82
N GLU A 4 2.20 15.33 26.50
CA GLU A 4 3.64 15.44 26.32
C GLU A 4 4.11 15.08 24.90
N TYR A 5 3.37 14.22 24.20
CA TYR A 5 3.68 13.81 22.83
C TYR A 5 2.93 14.59 21.75
N LYS A 6 2.11 15.59 22.12
CA LYS A 6 1.26 16.34 21.18
C LYS A 6 2.06 16.89 19.99
N LYS A 7 3.15 17.63 20.28
CA LYS A 7 3.98 18.26 19.25
C LYS A 7 4.59 17.24 18.28
N PHE A 8 4.97 16.07 18.79
CA PHE A 8 5.53 14.99 17.98
C PHE A 8 4.50 14.43 16.99
N PHE A 9 3.29 14.11 17.46
CA PHE A 9 2.23 13.60 16.58
C PHE A 9 1.74 14.64 15.56
N GLU A 10 1.64 15.92 15.96
CA GLU A 10 1.31 17.01 15.04
C GLU A 10 2.34 17.14 13.91
N GLN A 11 3.64 16.98 14.23
CA GLN A 11 4.70 17.00 13.23
C GLN A 11 4.64 15.80 12.28
N ILE A 12 4.30 14.60 12.76
CA ILE A 12 4.11 13.43 11.88
C ILE A 12 2.94 13.71 10.92
N ASN A 13 1.82 14.18 11.45
CA ASN A 13 0.63 14.46 10.63
C ASN A 13 0.91 15.51 9.55
N SER A 14 1.62 16.59 9.89
CA SER A 14 1.92 17.65 8.91
C SER A 14 2.91 17.22 7.82
N ASN A 15 3.68 16.15 8.05
CA ASN A 15 4.66 15.61 7.10
C ASN A 15 4.21 14.29 6.47
N THR A 16 2.98 13.85 6.71
CA THR A 16 2.39 12.65 6.10
C THR A 16 1.38 13.08 5.07
N PHE A 17 1.48 12.51 3.87
CA PHE A 17 0.57 12.77 2.76
C PHE A 17 0.06 11.44 2.21
N ASP A 18 -1.26 11.31 2.05
CA ASP A 18 -1.86 10.12 1.46
C ASP A 18 -1.86 10.25 -0.07
N LEU A 19 -1.06 9.43 -0.74
CA LEU A 19 -1.00 9.41 -2.20
C LEU A 19 -2.34 9.05 -2.86
N MET A 20 -3.24 8.37 -2.14
CA MET A 20 -4.57 8.04 -2.65
C MET A 20 -5.41 9.30 -2.92
N ASP A 21 -5.15 10.41 -2.20
CA ASP A 21 -5.91 11.65 -2.37
C ASP A 21 -5.80 12.22 -3.79
N VAL A 22 -4.65 12.07 -4.45
CA VAL A 22 -4.44 12.51 -5.84
C VAL A 22 -5.42 11.83 -6.81
N PHE A 23 -5.66 10.54 -6.61
CA PHE A 23 -6.58 9.76 -7.45
C PHE A 23 -8.03 9.99 -7.03
N ARG A 24 -8.30 10.04 -5.73
CA ARG A 24 -9.64 10.25 -5.15
C ARG A 24 -10.22 11.62 -5.54
N ASN A 25 -9.39 12.66 -5.57
CA ASN A 25 -9.79 14.02 -5.91
C ASN A 25 -9.82 14.28 -7.42
N LEU A 26 -9.49 13.28 -8.25
CA LEU A 26 -9.37 13.38 -9.70
C LEU A 26 -8.30 14.37 -10.17
N ASP A 27 -7.29 14.66 -9.34
CA ASP A 27 -6.11 15.45 -9.74
C ASP A 27 -5.29 14.68 -10.80
N TYR A 28 -5.36 13.35 -10.78
CA TYR A 28 -4.94 12.46 -11.87
C TYR A 28 -5.99 11.38 -12.13
N PHE A 29 -6.39 11.19 -13.39
CA PHE A 29 -7.40 10.22 -13.79
C PHE A 29 -6.97 9.43 -15.04
N ASP A 30 -7.26 8.14 -15.04
CA ASP A 30 -7.15 7.25 -16.18
C ASP A 30 -8.38 6.33 -16.24
N PRO A 31 -9.06 6.15 -17.39
CA PRO A 31 -10.18 5.23 -17.53
C PRO A 31 -9.86 3.79 -17.12
N ALA A 32 -8.60 3.35 -17.26
CA ALA A 32 -8.17 2.00 -16.88
C ALA A 32 -8.20 1.74 -15.37
N PHE A 33 -8.35 2.79 -14.54
CA PHE A 33 -8.58 2.63 -13.11
C PHE A 33 -9.97 2.07 -12.77
N ASP A 34 -10.91 2.10 -13.72
CA ASP A 34 -12.28 1.57 -13.55
C ASP A 34 -12.99 2.19 -12.33
N GLY A 35 -12.81 3.50 -12.13
CA GLY A 35 -13.36 4.24 -10.99
C GLY A 35 -12.76 3.89 -9.62
N SER A 36 -11.75 3.02 -9.56
CA SER A 36 -11.07 2.65 -8.32
C SER A 36 -9.86 3.52 -8.04
N CYS A 37 -9.67 3.87 -6.78
CA CYS A 37 -8.45 4.54 -6.29
C CYS A 37 -7.55 3.60 -5.48
N SER A 38 -7.84 2.30 -5.46
CA SER A 38 -7.04 1.34 -4.71
C SER A 38 -5.66 1.17 -5.35
N ILE A 39 -4.63 1.00 -4.53
CA ILE A 39 -3.25 0.81 -4.99
C ILE A 39 -3.14 -0.32 -6.02
N LYS A 40 -3.91 -1.39 -5.87
CA LYS A 40 -3.93 -2.54 -6.78
C LYS A 40 -4.54 -2.29 -8.14
N LYS A 41 -5.45 -1.31 -8.24
CA LYS A 41 -6.06 -0.91 -9.51
C LYS A 41 -5.24 0.17 -10.20
N VAL A 42 -4.65 1.06 -9.41
CA VAL A 42 -3.83 2.17 -9.91
C VAL A 42 -2.45 1.68 -10.36
N LEU A 43 -1.75 0.88 -9.55
CA LEU A 43 -0.36 0.49 -9.78
C LEU A 43 -0.11 -0.17 -11.15
N PRO A 44 -0.91 -1.15 -11.62
CA PRO A 44 -0.65 -1.82 -12.90
C PRO A 44 -0.88 -0.93 -14.13
N VAL A 45 -1.65 0.15 -13.97
CA VAL A 45 -1.87 1.15 -15.04
C VAL A 45 -0.67 2.10 -15.12
N LEU A 46 -0.01 2.36 -13.99
CA LEU A 46 1.11 3.30 -13.90
C LEU A 46 2.50 2.64 -14.03
N SER A 47 2.58 1.31 -13.93
CA SER A 47 3.83 0.57 -13.88
C SER A 47 3.65 -0.91 -14.26
N ASP A 48 4.76 -1.59 -14.55
CA ASP A 48 4.78 -3.05 -14.81
C ASP A 48 4.80 -3.90 -13.51
N ILE A 49 4.52 -3.29 -12.36
CA ILE A 49 4.56 -3.97 -11.07
C ILE A 49 3.23 -4.69 -10.82
N SER A 50 3.28 -5.99 -10.52
CA SER A 50 2.12 -6.82 -10.19
C SER A 50 2.31 -7.61 -8.88
N TYR A 51 1.18 -8.12 -8.35
CA TYR A 51 1.09 -9.03 -7.22
C TYR A 51 0.76 -10.48 -7.64
N ASP A 52 0.62 -10.74 -8.95
CA ASP A 52 0.06 -12.01 -9.46
C ASP A 52 0.87 -13.26 -9.11
N ASP A 53 2.20 -13.13 -8.98
CA ASP A 53 3.10 -14.26 -8.69
C ASP A 53 3.37 -14.45 -7.18
N MET A 54 2.63 -13.75 -6.31
CA MET A 54 2.84 -13.81 -4.87
C MET A 54 1.91 -14.82 -4.18
N THR A 55 2.46 -15.61 -3.25
CA THR A 55 1.70 -16.50 -2.37
C THR A 55 0.60 -15.75 -1.60
N VAL A 56 0.93 -14.55 -1.14
CA VAL A 56 -0.01 -13.61 -0.50
C VAL A 56 -0.06 -12.37 -1.37
N SER A 57 -1.20 -12.16 -2.02
CA SER A 57 -1.33 -11.10 -3.03
C SER A 57 -2.37 -10.05 -2.66
N ASN A 58 -3.16 -10.24 -1.59
CA ASN A 58 -4.18 -9.29 -1.17
C ASN A 58 -4.20 -8.96 0.33
N GLY A 59 -4.58 -7.72 0.64
CA GLY A 59 -4.48 -7.18 2.00
C GLY A 59 -5.40 -7.84 3.02
N SER A 60 -6.57 -8.33 2.61
CA SER A 60 -7.46 -9.09 3.51
C SER A 60 -6.82 -10.41 3.90
N GLU A 61 -6.33 -11.16 2.92
CA GLU A 61 -5.60 -12.41 3.13
C GLU A 61 -4.31 -12.20 3.96
N ALA A 62 -3.54 -11.15 3.66
CA ALA A 62 -2.34 -10.82 4.43
C ALA A 62 -2.68 -10.54 5.91
N SER A 63 -3.78 -9.82 6.16
CA SER A 63 -4.26 -9.53 7.52
C SER A 63 -4.71 -10.80 8.24
N ASP A 64 -5.42 -11.68 7.55
CA ASP A 64 -5.90 -12.95 8.09
C ASP A 64 -4.74 -13.90 8.43
N TYR A 65 -3.74 -14.01 7.56
CA TYR A 65 -2.55 -14.81 7.82
C TYR A 65 -1.67 -14.21 8.92
N LEU A 66 -1.56 -12.87 9.01
CA LEU A 66 -0.88 -12.22 10.13
C LEU A 66 -1.57 -12.55 11.45
N TYR A 67 -2.91 -12.50 11.49
CA TYR A 67 -3.67 -12.90 12.68
C TYR A 67 -3.42 -14.37 13.04
N GLN A 68 -3.43 -15.27 12.05
CA GLN A 68 -3.13 -16.68 12.26
C GLN A 68 -1.69 -16.92 12.75
N LEU A 69 -0.71 -16.18 12.22
CA LEU A 69 0.68 -16.21 12.67
C LEU A 69 0.80 -15.84 14.15
N ILE A 70 0.15 -14.75 14.58
CA ILE A 70 0.13 -14.32 15.99
C ILE A 70 -0.45 -15.41 16.90
N GLN A 71 -1.42 -16.19 16.40
CA GLN A 71 -2.04 -17.30 17.13
C GLN A 71 -1.26 -18.62 17.03
N ASN A 72 -0.09 -18.65 16.37
CA ASN A 72 0.68 -19.85 16.03
C ASN A 72 -0.15 -20.89 15.22
N LYS A 73 -1.00 -20.40 14.33
CA LYS A 73 -1.92 -21.19 13.47
C LYS A 73 -1.71 -20.92 11.98
N LEU A 74 -0.55 -20.38 11.59
CA LEU A 74 -0.25 -20.11 10.18
C LEU A 74 -0.26 -21.44 9.41
N PRO A 75 -0.93 -21.52 8.24
CA PRO A 75 -1.01 -22.75 7.49
C PRO A 75 0.33 -23.07 6.81
N ILE A 76 0.57 -24.35 6.51
CA ILE A 76 1.86 -24.84 6.01
C ILE A 76 2.24 -24.20 4.67
N GLN A 77 1.26 -23.84 3.84
CA GLN A 77 1.50 -23.23 2.53
C GLN A 77 1.88 -21.74 2.58
N VAL A 78 1.85 -21.10 3.75
CA VAL A 78 2.23 -19.70 3.92
C VAL A 78 3.35 -19.59 4.93
N SER A 79 4.36 -18.81 4.61
CA SER A 79 5.47 -18.50 5.50
C SER A 79 5.41 -17.05 5.97
N THR A 80 6.12 -16.75 7.06
CA THR A 80 6.38 -15.36 7.47
C THR A 80 7.10 -14.58 6.37
N GLN A 81 7.88 -15.26 5.51
CA GLN A 81 8.57 -14.62 4.39
C GLN A 81 7.58 -14.12 3.34
N ASP A 82 6.51 -14.87 3.05
CA ASP A 82 5.46 -14.45 2.11
C ASP A 82 4.76 -13.16 2.58
N LEU A 83 4.48 -13.04 3.88
CA LEU A 83 3.91 -11.82 4.47
C LEU A 83 4.88 -10.64 4.40
N LEU A 84 6.17 -10.88 4.66
CA LEU A 84 7.20 -9.84 4.54
C LEU A 84 7.35 -9.38 3.08
N ASP A 85 7.29 -10.29 2.12
CA ASP A 85 7.39 -9.96 0.71
C ASP A 85 6.17 -9.17 0.23
N TYR A 86 4.96 -9.49 0.71
CA TYR A 86 3.77 -8.66 0.51
C TYR A 86 3.98 -7.22 1.03
N CYS A 87 4.49 -7.07 2.26
CA CYS A 87 4.76 -5.73 2.82
C CYS A 87 5.82 -4.95 2.04
N LYS A 88 6.88 -5.62 1.56
CA LYS A 88 7.90 -5.00 0.69
C LYS A 88 7.27 -4.55 -0.63
N GLN A 89 6.39 -5.37 -1.20
CA GLN A 89 5.70 -5.08 -2.46
C GLN A 89 4.79 -3.85 -2.33
N ASP A 90 4.01 -3.73 -1.25
CA ASP A 90 3.21 -2.54 -0.95
C ASP A 90 4.07 -1.27 -0.82
N THR A 91 5.25 -1.38 -0.19
CA THR A 91 6.19 -0.26 -0.09
C THR A 91 6.73 0.15 -1.46
N ARG A 92 7.15 -0.83 -2.26
CA ARG A 92 7.66 -0.61 -3.62
C ARG A 92 6.60 0.02 -4.53
N ALA A 93 5.35 -0.44 -4.42
CA ALA A 93 4.21 0.10 -5.15
C ALA A 93 4.00 1.59 -4.87
N MET A 94 4.01 2.00 -3.59
CA MET A 94 3.86 3.41 -3.21
C MET A 94 5.00 4.29 -3.77
N VAL A 95 6.24 3.79 -3.73
CA VAL A 95 7.40 4.53 -4.29
C VAL A 95 7.29 4.70 -5.79
N GLU A 96 6.86 3.67 -6.53
CA GLU A 96 6.70 3.78 -7.98
C GLU A 96 5.59 4.74 -8.37
N ILE A 97 4.43 4.68 -7.67
CA ILE A 97 3.33 5.63 -7.87
C ILE A 97 3.80 7.06 -7.61
N TYR A 98 4.52 7.30 -6.51
CA TYR A 98 5.07 8.62 -6.21
C TYR A 98 6.02 9.12 -7.30
N ASN A 99 6.95 8.26 -7.75
CA ASN A 99 7.90 8.61 -8.81
C ASN A 99 7.19 8.91 -10.13
N PHE A 100 6.15 8.14 -10.46
CA PHE A 100 5.30 8.40 -11.62
C PHE A 100 4.66 9.79 -11.54
N LEU A 101 3.97 10.09 -10.42
CA LEU A 101 3.31 11.38 -10.22
C LEU A 101 4.30 12.53 -10.30
N LYS A 102 5.48 12.38 -9.66
CA LYS A 102 6.55 13.38 -9.70
C LYS A 102 7.03 13.67 -11.13
N ARG A 103 7.16 12.64 -11.98
CA ARG A 103 7.52 12.80 -13.41
C ARG A 103 6.45 13.52 -14.24
N LYS A 104 5.18 13.51 -13.82
CA LYS A 104 4.07 14.18 -14.53
C LYS A 104 3.94 15.67 -14.20
N VAL A 105 4.46 16.09 -13.05
CA VAL A 105 4.36 17.47 -12.55
C VAL A 105 5.67 18.24 -12.72
N SER A 106 6.77 17.56 -13.07
CA SER A 106 8.07 18.18 -13.38
C SER A 106 8.17 18.57 -14.85
#